data_AF-A0A0K2UVK5-F1
#
_entry.id   AF-A0A0K2UVK5-F1
#
_cell.length_a   1.000
_cell.length_b   1.000
_cell.length_c   1.000
_cell.angle_alpha   90.00
_cell.angle_beta   90.00
_cell.angle_gamma   90.00
#
_symmetry.space_group_name_H-M   'P 1'
#
loop_
_entity.id
_entity.type
_entity.pdbx_description
1 polymer ?
#
loop_
_entity_poly.entity_id
_entity_poly.type
_entity_poly.pdbx_seq_one_letter_code
_entity_poly.pdbx_strand_id
1 'polypeptide(L)'
;MILRDSETMNGYDDDDEKDPLYHYIYGFDTILNHPNMLMGWISGEESRVLESISDSEIGDACVNLLKKLTSQMKLKVPIQLKEVIVTRWFTNKFTRGNLCRKGI
;
A
#
# COMPACT_ATOMS: atom_id res chain seq x y z
N MET A 1 14.98 -3.27 0.14
CA MET A 1 14.19 -2.16 -0.42
C MET A 1 14.63 -1.95 -1.86
N ILE A 2 13.88 -2.48 -2.83
CA ILE A 2 14.09 -2.18 -4.25
C ILE A 2 13.14 -1.02 -4.55
N LEU A 3 13.68 0.14 -4.89
CA LEU A 3 12.88 1.25 -5.41
C LEU A 3 12.37 0.82 -6.79
N ARG A 4 11.04 0.74 -6.96
CA ARG A 4 10.44 0.42 -8.26
C ARG A 4 10.56 1.65 -9.14
N ASP A 5 11.38 1.55 -10.17
CA ASP A 5 11.50 2.59 -11.20
C ASP A 5 10.44 2.39 -12.28
N SER A 6 10.17 3.44 -13.06
CA SER A 6 9.12 3.50 -14.09
C SER A 6 9.16 2.35 -15.12
N GLU A 7 10.30 1.68 -15.31
CA GLU A 7 10.42 0.51 -16.19
C GLU A 7 9.75 -0.76 -15.63
N THR A 8 9.62 -0.87 -14.30
CA THR A 8 8.97 -2.01 -13.63
C THR A 8 7.44 -1.94 -13.64
N MET A 9 6.87 -0.83 -14.12
CA MET A 9 5.42 -0.59 -14.25
C MET A 9 4.84 -1.15 -15.55
N ASN A 10 5.66 -1.63 -16.48
CA ASN A 10 5.23 -2.00 -17.83
C ASN A 10 4.75 -3.46 -17.99
N GLY A 11 4.48 -4.15 -16.87
CA GLY A 11 4.14 -5.58 -16.84
C GLY A 11 2.78 -5.88 -16.19
N TYR A 12 1.87 -4.91 -16.12
CA TYR A 12 0.53 -5.12 -15.57
C TYR A 12 -0.45 -5.62 -16.64
N ASP A 13 -1.16 -6.69 -16.32
CA ASP A 13 -2.29 -7.19 -17.11
C ASP A 13 -3.45 -6.18 -17.02
N ASP A 14 -4.06 -5.85 -18.17
CA ASP A 14 -5.14 -4.85 -18.33
C ASP A 14 -6.39 -5.08 -17.43
N ASP A 15 -6.53 -6.26 -16.80
CA ASP A 15 -7.65 -6.58 -15.91
C ASP A 15 -7.58 -5.90 -14.52
N ASP A 16 -6.46 -5.26 -14.16
CA ASP A 16 -6.29 -4.51 -12.89
C ASP A 16 -6.84 -3.07 -12.93
N GLU A 17 -7.55 -2.70 -14.00
CA GLU A 17 -8.15 -1.37 -14.20
C GLU A 17 -9.27 -1.06 -13.17
N LYS A 18 -9.82 -2.07 -12.48
CA LYS A 18 -11.03 -1.89 -11.65
C LYS A 18 -10.83 -1.50 -10.20
N ASP A 19 -9.62 -1.50 -9.67
CA ASP A 19 -9.40 -1.16 -8.25
C ASP A 19 -8.13 -0.32 -8.10
N PRO A 20 -8.26 1.02 -8.10
CA PRO A 20 -7.13 1.92 -8.23
C PRO A 20 -6.13 1.80 -7.08
N LEU A 21 -6.55 1.29 -5.91
CA LEU A 21 -5.71 1.22 -4.72
C LEU A 21 -4.50 0.29 -4.86
N TYR A 22 -4.61 -0.78 -5.66
CA TYR A 22 -3.56 -1.81 -5.76
C TYR A 22 -2.30 -1.31 -6.44
N HIS A 23 -2.44 -0.34 -7.36
CA HIS A 23 -1.33 0.20 -8.14
C HIS A 23 -0.33 1.00 -7.29
N TYR A 24 -0.74 1.44 -6.10
CA TYR A 24 0.05 2.35 -5.26
C TYR A 24 0.73 1.67 -4.08
N ILE A 25 0.38 0.42 -3.78
CA ILE A 25 1.00 -0.38 -2.72
C ILE A 25 2.22 -1.11 -3.29
N TYR A 26 3.41 -0.73 -2.83
CA TYR A 26 4.68 -1.31 -3.29
C TYR A 26 4.90 -2.73 -2.79
N GLY A 27 4.28 -3.08 -1.67
CA GLY A 27 4.44 -4.36 -1.01
C GLY A 27 4.25 -4.24 0.48
N PHE A 28 4.35 -5.38 1.16
CA PHE A 28 4.21 -5.49 2.60
C PHE A 28 5.48 -6.08 3.20
N ASP A 29 5.98 -5.43 4.25
CA ASP A 29 7.07 -5.92 5.08
C ASP A 29 6.54 -6.47 6.41
N THR A 30 7.25 -7.45 6.97
CA THR A 30 7.00 -7.93 8.33
C THR A 30 7.68 -7.03 9.34
N ILE A 31 7.05 -6.84 10.51
CA ILE A 31 7.60 -6.02 11.57
C ILE A 31 8.31 -6.88 12.61
N LEU A 32 9.56 -6.49 12.95
CA LEU A 32 10.37 -7.18 13.95
C LEU A 32 9.61 -7.23 15.30
N ASN A 33 9.56 -8.41 15.92
CA ASN A 33 8.83 -8.68 17.17
C ASN A 33 7.30 -8.53 17.10
N HIS A 34 6.72 -8.33 15.92
CA HIS A 34 5.27 -8.26 15.70
C HIS A 34 4.86 -9.20 14.56
N PRO A 35 4.76 -10.53 14.80
CA PRO A 35 4.55 -11.54 13.74
C PRO A 35 3.19 -11.42 13.03
N ASN A 36 2.22 -10.73 13.64
CA ASN A 36 0.87 -10.56 13.10
C ASN A 36 0.65 -9.16 12.51
N MET A 37 1.72 -8.41 12.25
CA MET A 37 1.68 -7.05 11.72
C MET A 37 2.42 -6.99 10.38
N LEU A 38 1.74 -6.40 9.40
CA LEU A 38 2.30 -6.10 8.09
C LEU A 38 2.33 -4.59 7.90
N MET A 39 3.42 -4.08 7.33
CA MET A 39 3.57 -2.67 6.97
C MET A 39 3.59 -2.53 5.45
N GLY A 40 2.61 -1.80 4.93
CA GLY A 40 2.53 -1.47 3.51
C GLY A 40 3.24 -0.15 3.21
N TRP A 41 3.96 -0.10 2.10
CA TRP A 41 4.56 1.15 1.60
C TRP A 41 3.76 1.70 0.43
N ILE A 42 3.47 3.01 0.49
CA ILE A 42 2.73 3.75 -0.53
C ILE A 42 3.57 4.96 -0.92
N SER A 43 3.65 5.25 -2.21
CA SER A 43 4.46 6.35 -2.76
C SER A 43 3.82 6.93 -4.02
N GLY A 44 4.27 8.11 -4.45
CA GLY A 44 3.71 8.84 -5.59
C GLY A 44 2.68 9.91 -5.19
N GLU A 45 2.17 10.66 -6.17
CA GLU A 45 1.15 11.71 -5.95
C GLU A 45 -0.14 11.14 -5.34
N GLU A 46 -0.40 9.87 -5.66
CA GLU A 46 -1.56 9.07 -5.27
C GLU A 46 -1.58 8.77 -3.77
N SER A 47 -0.43 8.85 -3.09
CA SER A 47 -0.35 8.80 -1.63
C SER A 47 -1.15 9.93 -0.98
N ARG A 48 -1.30 11.09 -1.65
CA ARG A 48 -2.09 12.22 -1.15
C ARG A 48 -3.59 11.99 -1.30
N VAL A 49 -4.00 11.31 -2.37
CA VAL A 49 -5.40 10.92 -2.59
C VAL A 49 -5.82 9.94 -1.50
N LEU A 50 -4.95 8.98 -1.17
CA LEU A 50 -5.17 8.01 -0.10
C LEU A 50 -5.34 8.65 1.28
N GLU A 51 -4.72 9.79 1.57
CA GLU A 51 -4.95 10.47 2.85
C GLU A 51 -6.40 10.95 3.02
N SER A 52 -7.14 11.12 1.92
CA SER A 52 -8.56 11.52 1.92
C SER A 52 -9.51 10.33 2.09
N ILE A 53 -9.02 9.09 2.00
CA ILE A 53 -9.81 7.85 2.15
C ILE A 53 -9.79 7.42 3.63
N SER A 54 -10.84 6.72 4.07
CA SER A 54 -10.93 6.23 5.44
C SER A 54 -9.98 5.05 5.69
N ASP A 55 -9.52 4.90 6.93
CA ASP A 55 -8.62 3.80 7.32
C ASP A 55 -9.24 2.43 7.04
N SER A 56 -10.56 2.29 7.27
CA SER A 56 -11.29 1.03 7.02
C SER A 56 -11.25 0.63 5.56
N GLU A 57 -11.52 1.55 4.64
CA GLU A 57 -11.51 1.27 3.19
C GLU A 57 -10.12 0.88 2.70
N ILE A 58 -9.08 1.56 3.20
CA ILE A 58 -7.69 1.21 2.91
C ILE A 58 -7.34 -0.17 3.47
N GLY A 59 -7.81 -0.48 4.67
CA GLY A 59 -7.64 -1.80 5.30
C GLY A 59 -8.29 -2.91 4.49
N ASP A 60 -9.53 -2.73 4.05
CA ASP A 60 -10.27 -3.71 3.24
C ASP A 60 -9.58 -3.94 1.89
N ALA A 61 -9.10 -2.88 1.24
CA ALA A 61 -8.31 -3.01 0.02
C ALA A 61 -7.01 -3.77 0.27
N CYS A 62 -6.26 -3.46 1.35
CA CYS A 62 -5.05 -4.22 1.69
C CYS A 62 -5.35 -5.72 1.90
N VAL A 63 -6.46 -6.05 2.56
CA VAL A 63 -6.89 -7.45 2.75
C VAL A 63 -7.22 -8.13 1.42
N ASN A 64 -7.92 -7.43 0.52
CA ASN A 64 -8.26 -7.96 -0.80
C ASN A 64 -7.01 -8.22 -1.64
N LEU A 65 -6.04 -7.31 -1.61
CA LEU A 65 -4.75 -7.49 -2.26
C LEU A 65 -4.02 -8.73 -1.71
N LEU A 66 -3.92 -8.87 -0.39
CA LEU A 66 -3.27 -10.01 0.24
C LEU A 66 -3.98 -11.33 -0.09
N LYS A 67 -5.32 -11.33 -0.14
CA LYS A 67 -6.10 -12.51 -0.56
C LYS A 67 -5.81 -12.88 -2.02
N LYS A 68 -5.72 -11.89 -2.92
CA LYS A 68 -5.39 -12.12 -4.34
C LYS A 68 -4.00 -12.74 -4.47
N LEU A 69 -2.99 -12.15 -3.81
CA LEU A 69 -1.60 -12.62 -3.84
C LEU A 69 -1.45 -14.03 -3.27
N THR A 70 -2.04 -14.30 -2.11
CA THR A 70 -1.99 -15.63 -1.48
C THR A 70 -2.73 -16.70 -2.29
N SER A 71 -3.86 -16.34 -2.92
CA SER A 71 -4.59 -17.25 -3.81
C SER A 71 -3.77 -17.62 -5.04
N GLN A 72 -3.08 -16.65 -5.66
CA GLN A 72 -2.16 -16.91 -6.77
C GLN A 72 -1.01 -17.84 -6.36
N MET A 73 -0.52 -17.71 -5.12
CA MET A 73 0.51 -18.59 -4.54
C MET A 73 -0.03 -19.94 -4.04
N LYS A 74 -1.34 -20.21 -4.20
CA LYS A 74 -2.03 -21.41 -3.69
C LYS A 74 -1.92 -21.60 -2.17
N LEU A 75 -1.70 -20.52 -1.43
CA LEU A 75 -1.64 -20.52 0.03
C LEU A 75 -3.04 -20.31 0.61
N LYS A 76 -3.51 -21.27 1.41
CA LYS A 76 -4.77 -21.14 2.16
C LYS A 76 -4.49 -20.51 3.52
N VAL A 77 -4.41 -19.18 3.56
CA VAL A 77 -4.18 -18.42 4.80
C VAL A 77 -5.48 -17.70 5.20
N PRO A 78 -5.98 -17.90 6.43
CA PRO A 78 -7.09 -17.09 6.93
C PRO A 78 -6.59 -15.66 7.20
N ILE A 79 -7.06 -14.70 6.41
CA ILE A 79 -6.73 -13.28 6.56
C ILE A 79 -7.90 -12.58 7.25
N GLN A 80 -7.70 -12.14 8.49
CA GLN A 80 -8.65 -11.33 9.24
C GLN A 80 -7.96 -10.05 9.71
N LEU A 81 -8.46 -8.90 9.25
CA LEU A 81 -7.99 -7.59 9.70
C LEU A 81 -8.49 -7.35 11.13
N LYS A 82 -7.56 -7.03 12.04
CA LYS A 82 -7.88 -6.63 13.41
C LYS A 82 -7.90 -5.11 13.57
N GLU A 83 -6.91 -4.47 12.99
CA GLU A 83 -6.71 -3.03 13.05
C GLU A 83 -5.87 -2.61 11.83
N VAL A 84 -6.06 -1.38 11.39
CA VAL A 84 -5.28 -0.74 10.33
C VAL A 84 -4.94 0.67 10.78
N ILE A 85 -3.67 1.06 10.62
CA ILE A 85 -3.17 2.39 10.94
C ILE A 85 -2.58 2.97 9.68
N VAL A 86 -3.11 4.10 9.23
CA VAL A 86 -2.64 4.79 8.03
C VAL A 86 -2.01 6.11 8.43
N THR A 87 -0.73 6.29 8.08
CA THR A 87 -0.04 7.55 8.33
C THR A 87 -0.48 8.60 7.31
N ARG A 88 -0.82 9.81 7.78
CA ARG A 88 -1.19 10.96 6.94
C ARG A 88 -0.19 12.10 7.12
N TRP A 89 0.95 12.01 6.44
CA TRP A 89 2.06 12.94 6.63
C TRP A 89 1.87 14.26 5.89
N PHE A 90 1.16 14.25 4.76
CA PHE A 90 0.96 15.41 3.90
C PHE A 90 -0.08 16.38 4.48
N THR A 91 -1.23 15.88 4.92
CA THR A 91 -2.30 16.66 5.55
C THR A 91 -1.97 17.07 6.98
N ASN A 92 -1.01 16.41 7.64
CA ASN A 92 -0.55 16.81 8.96
C ASN A 92 0.16 18.17 8.90
N LYS A 93 -0.44 19.16 9.59
CA LYS A 93 0.00 20.56 9.61
C LYS A 93 1.44 20.78 10.08
N PHE A 94 2.01 19.85 10.84
CA PHE A 94 3.36 19.98 11.39
C PHE A 94 4.43 19.32 10.51
N THR A 95 4.09 18.32 9.70
CA THR A 95 5.04 17.59 8.85
C THR A 95 4.94 17.98 7.37
N ARG A 96 3.71 18.17 6.86
CA ARG A 96 3.39 18.60 5.48
C ARG A 96 4.05 17.77 4.37
N GLY A 97 4.40 16.53 4.66
CA GLY A 97 5.16 15.63 3.79
C GLY A 97 6.13 14.76 4.57
N ASN A 98 6.78 13.82 3.88
CA ASN A 98 7.72 12.86 4.44
C ASN A 98 9.18 13.09 3.96
N LEU A 99 9.37 13.47 2.70
CA LEU A 99 10.68 13.61 2.07
C LEU A 99 10.73 14.86 1.19
N CYS A 100 11.78 15.67 1.34
CA CYS A 100 12.04 16.76 0.42
C CYS A 100 12.61 16.21 -0.90
N ARG A 101 11.87 16.38 -2.01
CA ARG A 101 12.39 16.15 -3.36
C ARG A 101 12.92 17.47 -3.92
N LYS A 102 14.17 17.50 -4.38
CA LYS A 102 14.75 18.68 -5.04
C LYS A 102 14.02 18.86 -6.40
N GLY A 103 13.42 20.03 -6.60
CA GLY A 103 12.80 20.39 -7.88
C GLY A 103 13.88 20.39 -8.97
N ILE A 104 13.53 19.79 -10.11
CA ILE A 104 14.32 19.87 -11.35
C ILE A 104 14.22 21.29 -11.88
#